data_AF-A0A947JMA5-F1
#
_entry.id   AF-A0A947JMA5-F1
#
_cell.length_a   1.000
_cell.length_b   1.000
_cell.length_c   1.000
_cell.angle_alpha   90.00
_cell.angle_beta   90.00
_cell.angle_gamma   90.00
#
_symmetry.space_group_name_H-M   'P 1'
#
loop_
_entity.id
_entity.type
_entity.pdbx_description
1 polymer ?
#
loop_
_entity_poly.entity_id
_entity_poly.type
_entity_poly.pdbx_seq_one_letter_code
_entity_poly.pdbx_strand_id
1 'polypeptide(L)'
;MTTKERLRTLLKKIDGRGYKAYKELKGSYQFNGYQFTVDHVQGDPFAQPSRISIHVPSSATPLPSELCSGKIRKTAAEDFLARAVARAIQAHVKGHRGIGKSGEIRIETSGQQILVRNSVQSETGARPPNTPGWSRSRRSWRLTTTSTARIPMKSK
;
A
#
# COMPACT_ATOMS: atom_id res chain seq x y z
N MET A 1 17.48 -14.54 5.47
CA MET A 1 17.44 -13.12 5.10
C MET A 1 16.02 -12.63 5.18
N THR A 2 15.73 -11.62 6.01
CA THR A 2 14.37 -11.10 6.11
C THR A 2 14.03 -10.30 4.84
N THR A 3 12.77 -10.37 4.40
CA THR A 3 12.36 -9.70 3.15
C THR A 3 12.43 -8.17 3.27
N LYS A 4 12.39 -7.63 4.50
CA LYS A 4 12.68 -6.22 4.83
C LYS A 4 14.13 -5.82 4.52
N GLU A 5 15.11 -6.61 4.94
CA GLU A 5 16.53 -6.34 4.65
C GLU A 5 16.81 -6.39 3.15
N ARG A 6 16.19 -7.34 2.45
CA ARG A 6 16.26 -7.43 1.00
C ARG A 6 15.74 -6.17 0.31
N LEU A 7 14.58 -5.64 0.74
CA LEU A 7 14.05 -4.39 0.20
C LEU A 7 14.99 -3.22 0.48
N ARG A 8 15.54 -3.13 1.70
CA ARG A 8 16.47 -2.07 2.07
C ARG A 8 17.76 -2.08 1.24
N THR A 9 18.32 -3.27 1.00
CA THR A 9 19.50 -3.44 0.15
C THR A 9 19.19 -3.09 -1.31
N LEU A 10 18.02 -3.50 -1.81
CA LEU A 10 17.59 -3.18 -3.17
C LEU A 10 17.40 -1.66 -3.35
N LEU A 11 16.74 -0.99 -2.39
CA LEU A 11 16.58 0.46 -2.38
C LEU A 11 17.94 1.19 -2.38
N LYS A 12 18.91 0.73 -1.59
CA LYS A 12 20.27 1.30 -1.61
C LYS A 12 20.99 1.09 -2.95
N LYS A 13 20.78 -0.06 -3.61
CA LYS A 13 21.44 -0.39 -4.88
C LYS A 13 20.94 0.45 -6.06
N ILE A 14 19.64 0.77 -6.06
CA ILE A 14 18.99 1.54 -7.11
C ILE A 14 19.01 3.06 -6.85
N ASP A 15 19.42 3.50 -5.67
CA ASP A 15 19.57 4.90 -5.35
C ASP A 15 20.58 5.56 -6.30
N GLY A 16 20.16 6.61 -7.00
CA GLY A 16 20.95 7.28 -8.04
C GLY A 16 21.03 6.58 -9.40
N ARG A 17 20.33 5.45 -9.62
CA ARG A 17 20.22 4.81 -10.95
C ARG A 17 19.09 5.40 -11.78
N GLY A 18 19.17 5.25 -13.09
CA GLY A 18 18.13 5.71 -14.02
C GLY A 18 16.77 5.03 -13.82
N TYR A 19 15.71 5.66 -14.32
CA TYR A 19 14.30 5.30 -14.04
C TYR A 19 13.95 3.82 -14.31
N LYS A 20 14.59 3.19 -15.32
CA LYS A 20 14.39 1.78 -15.66
C LYS A 20 14.75 0.82 -14.52
N ALA A 21 15.72 1.17 -13.66
CA ALA A 21 16.15 0.34 -12.54
C ALA A 21 15.06 0.19 -11.47
N TYR A 22 14.15 1.16 -11.34
CA TYR A 22 13.07 1.08 -10.37
C TYR A 22 12.06 -0.04 -10.69
N LYS A 23 11.98 -0.51 -11.94
CA LYS A 23 11.15 -1.68 -12.29
C LYS A 23 11.53 -2.94 -11.50
N GLU A 24 12.78 -3.03 -11.01
CA GLU A 24 13.24 -4.13 -10.15
C GLU A 24 12.60 -4.12 -8.74
N LEU A 25 11.98 -3.00 -8.32
CA LEU A 25 11.22 -2.93 -7.06
C LEU A 25 9.89 -3.68 -7.12
N LYS A 26 9.43 -4.07 -8.31
CA LYS A 26 8.16 -4.78 -8.46
C LYS A 26 8.24 -6.14 -7.77
N GLY A 27 7.34 -6.39 -6.83
CA GLY A 27 7.33 -7.65 -6.08
C GLY A 27 6.63 -7.54 -4.73
N SER A 28 6.57 -8.67 -4.03
CA SER A 28 6.01 -8.78 -2.68
C SER A 28 7.11 -8.96 -1.64
N TYR A 29 7.02 -8.18 -0.57
CA TYR A 29 7.97 -8.12 0.51
C TYR A 29 7.27 -8.41 1.84
N GLN A 30 7.67 -9.49 2.51
CA GLN A 30 7.11 -9.87 3.81
C GLN A 30 7.75 -9.05 4.94
N PHE A 31 6.92 -8.35 5.70
CA PHE A 31 7.29 -7.71 6.96
C PHE A 31 6.69 -8.48 8.13
N ASN A 32 7.16 -8.18 9.35
CA ASN A 32 6.56 -8.74 10.54
C ASN A 32 5.18 -8.09 10.76
N GLY A 33 4.12 -8.87 10.63
CA GLY A 33 2.73 -8.40 10.81
C GLY A 33 2.02 -7.87 9.56
N TYR A 34 2.69 -7.72 8.41
CA TYR A 34 2.06 -7.35 7.14
C TYR A 34 2.91 -7.72 5.92
N GLN A 35 2.29 -7.81 4.75
CA GLN A 35 2.96 -7.97 3.47
C GLN A 35 2.88 -6.66 2.69
N PHE A 36 4.01 -6.18 2.17
CA PHE A 36 4.10 -4.99 1.34
C PHE A 36 4.36 -5.40 -0.10
N THR A 37 3.47 -5.07 -1.02
CA THR A 37 3.58 -5.38 -2.44
C THR A 37 3.68 -4.11 -3.25
N VAL A 38 4.59 -4.10 -4.22
CA VAL A 38 4.71 -3.05 -5.23
C VAL A 38 4.08 -3.58 -6.51
N ASP A 39 2.85 -3.14 -6.80
CA ASP A 39 2.04 -3.64 -7.92
C ASP A 39 2.51 -3.03 -9.25
N HIS A 40 2.77 -1.72 -9.21
CA HIS A 40 3.20 -0.95 -10.37
C HIS A 40 4.30 0.03 -9.96
N VAL A 41 5.35 0.10 -10.76
CA VAL A 41 6.41 1.09 -10.62
C VAL A 41 6.41 1.98 -11.85
N GLN A 42 6.44 3.30 -11.64
CA GLN A 42 6.53 4.26 -12.73
C GLN A 42 7.81 4.03 -13.54
N GLY A 43 7.66 3.84 -14.86
CA GLY A 43 8.80 3.70 -15.76
C GLY A 43 9.43 5.02 -16.18
N ASP A 44 8.73 6.13 -15.95
CA ASP A 44 9.14 7.47 -16.33
C ASP A 44 8.50 8.55 -15.39
N PRO A 45 8.95 9.82 -15.44
CA PRO A 45 8.47 10.89 -14.57
C PRO A 45 7.03 11.39 -14.82
N PHE A 46 6.45 11.06 -15.99
CA PHE A 46 5.15 11.53 -16.47
C PHE A 46 4.06 10.44 -16.44
N ALA A 47 4.45 9.19 -16.24
CA ALA A 47 3.56 8.04 -16.14
C ALA A 47 2.72 8.08 -14.88
N GLN A 48 1.72 7.20 -14.83
CA GLN A 48 0.91 6.99 -13.65
C GLN A 48 1.77 6.68 -12.41
N PRO A 49 1.40 7.18 -11.22
CA PRO A 49 2.09 6.93 -9.95
C PRO A 49 2.32 5.46 -9.66
N SER A 50 3.36 5.15 -8.87
CA SER A 50 3.59 3.79 -8.39
C SER A 50 2.41 3.35 -7.53
N ARG A 51 1.99 2.09 -7.69
CA ARG A 51 0.91 1.51 -6.88
C ARG A 51 1.51 0.51 -5.91
N ILE A 52 1.16 0.67 -4.63
CA ILE A 52 1.61 -0.20 -3.56
C ILE A 52 0.40 -0.73 -2.79
N SER A 53 0.45 -2.01 -2.46
CA SER A 53 -0.58 -2.69 -1.67
C SER A 53 0.04 -3.20 -0.38
N ILE A 54 -0.61 -2.95 0.74
CA ILE A 54 -0.26 -3.51 2.04
C ILE A 54 -1.35 -4.50 2.42
N HIS A 55 -0.96 -5.74 2.67
CA HIS A 55 -1.86 -6.78 3.15
C HIS A 55 -1.56 -7.07 4.62
N VAL A 56 -2.58 -6.93 5.47
CA VAL A 56 -2.48 -7.15 6.91
C VAL A 56 -3.34 -8.36 7.28
N PRO A 57 -2.77 -9.44 7.83
CA PRO A 57 -3.54 -10.59 8.27
C PRO A 57 -4.38 -10.22 9.51
N SER A 58 -5.57 -10.81 9.66
CA SER A 58 -6.43 -10.57 10.84
C SER A 58 -5.76 -10.89 12.17
N SER A 59 -4.73 -11.74 12.20
CA SER A 59 -3.97 -12.01 13.42
C SER A 59 -3.20 -10.79 13.92
N ALA A 60 -2.86 -9.84 13.04
CA ALA A 60 -2.17 -8.60 13.39
C ALA A 60 -3.13 -7.42 13.66
N THR A 61 -4.39 -7.53 13.24
CA THR A 61 -5.43 -6.51 13.44
C THR A 61 -6.70 -7.15 13.97
N PRO A 62 -6.89 -7.20 15.30
CA PRO A 62 -8.14 -7.65 15.91
C PRO A 62 -9.19 -6.56 15.78
N LEU A 63 -9.70 -6.36 14.57
CA LEU A 63 -10.89 -5.54 14.35
C LEU A 63 -12.13 -6.34 14.77
N PRO A 64 -13.04 -5.77 15.58
CA PRO A 64 -14.27 -6.44 15.98
C PRO A 64 -15.03 -6.93 14.76
N SER A 65 -15.44 -8.20 14.77
CA SER A 65 -16.18 -8.80 13.65
C SER A 65 -17.50 -8.08 13.36
N GLU A 66 -18.04 -7.38 14.35
CA GLU A 66 -19.27 -6.58 14.26
C GLU A 66 -19.15 -5.36 13.33
N LEU A 67 -17.93 -4.84 13.14
CA LEU A 67 -17.65 -3.76 12.19
C LEU A 67 -17.66 -4.25 10.74
N CYS A 68 -17.49 -5.56 10.53
CA CYS A 68 -17.39 -6.17 9.21
C CYS A 68 -18.59 -7.06 8.84
N SER A 69 -19.62 -7.14 9.69
CA SER A 69 -20.74 -8.08 9.53
C SER A 69 -21.75 -7.66 8.46
N GLY A 70 -21.91 -6.36 8.20
CA GLY A 70 -22.86 -5.83 7.21
C GLY A 70 -22.18 -4.95 6.17
N LYS A 71 -22.74 -4.85 4.96
CA LYS A 71 -22.19 -4.04 3.86
C LYS A 71 -21.95 -2.58 4.27
N ILE A 72 -22.94 -1.96 4.91
CA ILE A 72 -22.85 -0.56 5.36
C ILE A 72 -21.75 -0.37 6.40
N ARG A 73 -21.71 -1.24 7.43
CA ARG A 73 -20.70 -1.19 8.49
C ARG A 73 -19.29 -1.42 7.94
N LYS A 74 -19.17 -2.40 7.04
CA LYS A 74 -17.93 -2.69 6.31
C LYS A 74 -17.44 -1.47 5.54
N THR A 75 -18.30 -0.83 4.74
CA THR A 75 -17.94 0.38 3.99
C THR A 75 -17.54 1.54 4.91
N ALA A 76 -18.26 1.73 6.01
CA ALA A 76 -17.90 2.76 6.99
C ALA A 76 -16.56 2.48 7.68
N ALA A 77 -16.28 1.21 8.02
CA ALA A 77 -15.01 0.80 8.61
C ALA A 77 -13.84 0.96 7.61
N GLU A 78 -14.04 0.58 6.35
CA GLU A 78 -13.06 0.76 5.27
C GLU A 78 -12.75 2.24 5.03
N ASP A 79 -13.77 3.10 4.95
CA ASP A 79 -13.59 4.55 4.79
C ASP A 79 -12.90 5.18 6.00
N PHE A 80 -13.27 4.77 7.22
CA PHE A 80 -12.60 5.23 8.44
C PHE A 80 -11.11 4.87 8.45
N LEU A 81 -10.76 3.61 8.10
CA LEU A 81 -9.39 3.16 7.98
C LEU A 81 -8.64 3.92 6.90
N ALA A 82 -9.25 4.17 5.75
CA ALA A 82 -8.64 4.94 4.66
C ALA A 82 -8.27 6.36 5.13
N ARG A 83 -9.16 7.03 5.87
CA ARG A 83 -8.91 8.35 6.45
C ARG A 83 -7.85 8.32 7.54
N ALA A 84 -7.85 7.29 8.39
CA ALA A 84 -6.83 7.12 9.42
C ALA A 84 -5.43 6.96 8.79
N VAL A 85 -5.33 6.16 7.73
CA VAL A 85 -4.09 6.00 6.95
C VAL A 85 -3.70 7.31 6.28
N ALA A 86 -4.65 8.05 5.69
CA ALA A 86 -4.35 9.36 5.09
C ALA A 86 -3.78 10.35 6.11
N ARG A 87 -4.35 10.41 7.32
CA ARG A 87 -3.83 11.25 8.42
C ARG A 87 -2.44 10.77 8.87
N ALA A 88 -2.22 9.47 9.00
CA ALA A 88 -0.92 8.91 9.36
C ALA A 88 0.15 9.22 8.28
N ILE A 89 -0.23 9.14 7.00
CA ILE A 89 0.62 9.54 5.88
C ILE A 89 0.97 11.03 6.01
N GLN A 90 0.00 11.92 6.22
CA GLN A 90 0.26 13.35 6.40
C GLN A 90 1.18 13.64 7.59
N ALA A 91 1.04 12.90 8.69
CA ALA A 91 1.86 13.07 9.90
C ALA A 91 3.30 12.56 9.74
N HIS A 92 3.50 11.43 9.03
CA HIS A 92 4.81 10.77 8.96
C HIS A 92 5.56 10.99 7.64
N VAL A 93 4.85 11.29 6.56
CA VAL A 93 5.43 11.52 5.23
C VAL A 93 5.68 13.01 5.07
N LYS A 94 6.94 13.40 5.26
CA LYS A 94 7.39 14.80 5.11
C LYS A 94 7.16 15.37 3.70
N GLY A 95 6.94 14.51 2.69
CA GLY A 95 6.77 14.92 1.29
C GLY A 95 7.99 15.67 0.74
N HIS A 96 7.88 16.17 -0.49
CA HIS A 96 8.82 17.11 -1.13
C HIS A 96 10.31 16.76 -0.99
N ARG A 97 10.64 15.47 -1.00
CA ARG A 97 12.04 15.00 -0.96
C ARG A 97 12.60 14.99 -2.38
N GLY A 98 12.77 16.17 -2.99
CA GLY A 98 13.28 16.30 -4.37
C GLY A 98 12.57 17.35 -5.21
N ILE A 99 12.86 17.36 -6.51
CA ILE A 99 12.21 18.26 -7.47
C ILE A 99 10.79 17.77 -7.78
N GLY A 100 9.80 18.67 -7.74
CA GLY A 100 8.38 18.36 -7.99
C GLY A 100 7.68 17.59 -6.85
N LYS A 101 6.73 16.72 -7.19
CA LYS A 101 5.93 15.89 -6.24
C LYS A 101 6.72 14.71 -5.66
N SER A 102 8.02 14.88 -5.43
CA SER A 102 8.92 13.80 -5.02
C SER A 102 8.72 13.38 -3.57
N GLY A 103 8.70 12.07 -3.33
CA GLY A 103 8.47 11.48 -2.00
C GLY A 103 7.02 11.60 -1.50
N GLU A 104 6.06 11.82 -2.41
CA GLU A 104 4.65 11.92 -2.08
C GLU A 104 3.99 10.55 -1.98
N ILE A 105 3.40 10.25 -0.82
CA ILE A 105 2.58 9.05 -0.63
C ILE A 105 1.16 9.52 -0.43
N ARG A 106 0.20 8.90 -1.11
CA ARG A 106 -1.21 9.20 -0.95
C ARG A 106 -2.03 7.92 -0.91
N ILE A 107 -3.17 8.00 -0.28
CA ILE A 107 -4.22 7.00 -0.34
C ILE A 107 -5.49 7.72 -0.81
N GLU A 108 -6.28 7.05 -1.64
CA GLU A 108 -7.54 7.63 -2.09
C GLU A 108 -8.53 7.69 -0.90
N THR A 109 -9.04 8.89 -0.64
CA THR A 109 -10.05 9.15 0.39
C THR A 109 -11.17 10.00 -0.18
N SER A 110 -12.34 9.90 0.45
CA SER A 110 -13.54 10.68 0.12
C SER A 110 -13.60 11.96 0.94
N GLY A 111 -14.31 12.98 0.45
CA GLY A 111 -14.63 14.19 1.21
C GLY A 111 -15.59 13.91 2.37
N GLN A 112 -16.76 14.55 2.41
CA GLN A 112 -17.75 14.27 3.46
C GLN A 112 -18.50 12.94 3.27
N GLN A 113 -18.49 12.38 2.06
CA GLN A 113 -19.24 11.17 1.70
C GLN A 113 -18.52 9.90 2.16
N ILE A 114 -19.29 8.87 2.50
CA ILE A 114 -18.81 7.50 2.77
C ILE A 114 -19.20 6.64 1.55
N LEU A 115 -18.20 6.17 0.80
CA LEU A 115 -18.39 5.47 -0.47
C LEU A 115 -17.60 4.16 -0.50
N VAL A 116 -18.13 3.17 -1.22
CA VAL A 116 -17.42 1.90 -1.49
C VAL A 116 -16.23 2.18 -2.41
N ARG A 117 -15.03 1.72 -2.03
CA ARG A 117 -13.78 1.98 -2.76
C ARG A 117 -12.82 0.78 -2.73
N ASN A 118 -11.80 0.87 -3.57
CA ASN A 118 -10.72 -0.13 -3.66
C ASN A 118 -9.46 0.27 -2.86
N SER A 119 -9.47 1.42 -2.18
CA SER A 119 -8.33 1.89 -1.38
C SER A 119 -8.13 1.09 -0.09
N VAL A 120 -9.22 0.65 0.52
CA VAL A 120 -9.20 -0.25 1.68
C VAL A 120 -10.28 -1.30 1.49
N GLN A 121 -9.89 -2.57 1.59
CA GLN A 121 -10.79 -3.70 1.47
C GLN A 121 -10.58 -4.66 2.63
N SER A 122 -11.66 -4.99 3.32
CA SER A 122 -11.72 -6.19 4.15
C SER A 122 -12.18 -7.37 3.32
N GLU A 123 -11.32 -8.37 3.23
CA GLU A 123 -11.70 -9.69 2.78
C GLU A 123 -12.17 -10.47 4.01
N THR A 124 -13.48 -10.56 4.18
CA THR A 124 -14.10 -11.58 5.03
C THR A 124 -14.26 -12.84 4.18
N GLY A 125 -13.19 -13.59 4.04
CA GLY A 125 -13.16 -14.97 3.53
C GLY A 125 -14.02 -15.29 2.29
N ALA A 126 -13.57 -14.92 1.10
CA ALA A 126 -13.79 -15.70 -0.12
C ALA A 126 -12.61 -15.47 -1.09
N ARG A 127 -11.95 -16.57 -1.47
CA ARG A 127 -10.75 -16.64 -2.29
C ARG A 127 -10.89 -15.87 -3.62
N PRO A 128 -9.93 -15.01 -4.03
CA PRO A 128 -9.77 -14.69 -5.45
C PRO A 128 -9.28 -15.95 -6.20
N PRO A 129 -9.87 -16.31 -7.36
CA PRO A 129 -9.46 -17.49 -8.11
C PRO A 129 -7.94 -17.43 -8.43
N ASN A 130 -7.25 -18.57 -8.29
CA ASN A 130 -5.81 -18.78 -8.56
C ASN A 130 -4.74 -18.28 -7.57
N THR A 131 -4.95 -18.40 -6.25
CA THR A 131 -3.82 -18.32 -5.28
C THR A 131 -3.55 -19.67 -4.60
N PRO A 132 -2.40 -20.34 -4.82
CA PRO A 132 -2.03 -21.55 -4.09
C PRO A 132 -1.64 -21.24 -2.63
N GLY A 133 -2.05 -22.08 -1.66
CA GLY A 133 -1.63 -21.99 -0.25
C GLY A 133 -2.58 -21.24 0.72
N TRP A 134 -3.82 -20.93 0.31
CA TRP A 134 -4.77 -20.15 1.12
C TRP A 134 -5.60 -21.03 2.08
N SER A 135 -5.58 -20.72 3.39
CA SER A 135 -6.38 -21.38 4.44
C SER A 135 -7.70 -20.63 4.69
N ARG A 136 -8.82 -21.37 4.79
CA ARG A 136 -10.21 -20.87 4.82
C ARG A 136 -10.61 -20.00 6.02
N SER A 137 -9.79 -19.85 7.07
CA SER A 137 -10.27 -19.24 8.34
C SER A 137 -9.79 -17.82 8.64
N ARG A 138 -9.13 -17.12 7.71
CA ARG A 138 -8.51 -15.82 8.02
C ARG A 138 -9.18 -14.67 7.31
N ARG A 139 -9.76 -13.75 8.10
CA ARG A 139 -10.07 -12.39 7.63
C ARG A 139 -8.74 -11.71 7.29
N SER A 140 -8.73 -10.87 6.27
CA SER A 140 -7.52 -10.12 5.93
C SER A 140 -7.87 -8.79 5.31
N TRP A 141 -7.00 -7.81 5.51
CA TRP A 141 -7.20 -6.45 5.02
C TRP A 141 -6.19 -6.19 3.92
N ARG A 142 -6.68 -5.67 2.80
CA ARG A 142 -5.85 -5.14 1.73
C ARG A 142 -6.03 -3.63 1.72
N LEU A 143 -4.96 -2.92 2.01
CA LEU A 143 -4.84 -1.48 1.85
C LEU A 143 -4.13 -1.23 0.53
N THR A 144 -4.82 -0.70 -0.46
CA THR A 144 -4.20 -0.27 -1.72
C THR A 144 -3.93 1.22 -1.61
N THR A 145 -2.66 1.59 -1.53
CA THR A 145 -2.25 3.01 -1.52
C THR A 145 -1.59 3.37 -2.83
N THR A 146 -1.96 4.50 -3.39
CA THR A 146 -1.35 5.00 -4.63
C THR A 146 -0.25 5.96 -4.23
N SER A 147 0.97 5.46 -4.15
CA SER A 147 2.13 6.26 -3.79
C SER A 147 2.70 6.93 -5.05
N THR A 148 2.60 8.26 -5.14
CA THR A 148 3.34 9.02 -6.15
C THR A 148 4.79 9.18 -5.68
N ALA A 149 5.51 8.08 -5.55
CA ALA A 149 6.92 8.10 -5.26
C ALA A 149 7.68 8.56 -6.51
N ARG A 150 7.61 9.87 -6.84
CA ARG A 150 8.71 10.49 -7.58
C ARG A 150 9.92 10.43 -6.64
N ILE A 151 10.84 9.53 -6.91
CA ILE A 151 12.06 9.41 -6.12
C ILE A 151 12.98 10.54 -6.59
N PRO A 152 13.56 11.35 -5.69
CA PRO A 152 14.43 12.45 -6.09
C PRO A 152 15.53 11.95 -7.02
N MET A 153 15.57 12.46 -8.25
CA MET A 153 16.84 12.53 -8.96
C MET A 153 17.67 13.59 -8.25
N LYS A 154 18.83 13.21 -7.72
CA LYS A 154 19.92 14.17 -7.64
C LYS A 154 20.28 14.50 -9.08
N SER A 155 19.90 15.69 -9.54
CA SER A 155 20.60 16.31 -10.66
C SER A 155 22.09 16.28 -10.30
N LYS A 156 22.92 15.79 -11.22
CA LYS A 156 24.32 16.20 -11.21
C LYS A 156 24.41 17.71 -11.39
#